data_AF-A0A6S7BV02-F1
#
_entry.id   AF-A0A6S7BV02-F1
#
_cell.length_a   1.000
_cell.length_b   1.000
_cell.length_c   1.000
_cell.angle_alpha   90.00
_cell.angle_beta   90.00
_cell.angle_gamma   90.00
#
_symmetry.space_group_name_H-M   'P 1'
#
loop_
_entity.id
_entity.type
_entity.pdbx_description
1 polymer ?
#
loop_
_entity_poly.entity_id
_entity_poly.type
_entity_poly.pdbx_seq_one_letter_code
_entity_poly.pdbx_strand_id
1 'polypeptide(L)'
;MKENKVSAEARALERVVSAAREVQAASLRLEARYAEDPHEQPSTLELAIFAAAMQELKDAREAFDALVEKRDLNSPWRQSQRSALCGGTR
;
A
#
# COMPACT_ATOMS: atom_id res chain seq x y z
N MET A 1 -29.69 13.94 1.94
CA MET A 1 -28.70 13.20 1.14
C MET A 1 -27.37 13.30 1.89
N LYS A 2 -27.00 12.28 2.68
CA LYS A 2 -25.74 12.31 3.43
C LYS A 2 -24.64 11.93 2.44
N GLU A 3 -23.94 12.93 1.91
CA GLU A 3 -22.74 12.71 1.12
C GLU A 3 -21.83 11.77 1.91
N ASN A 4 -21.70 10.54 1.45
CA ASN A 4 -20.82 9.55 2.02
C ASN A 4 -19.40 9.98 1.64
N LYS A 5 -18.84 10.94 2.41
CA LYS A 5 -17.43 11.29 2.33
C LYS A 5 -16.66 10.05 2.75
N VAL A 6 -16.29 9.24 1.76
CA VAL A 6 -15.40 8.09 1.93
C VAL A 6 -14.20 8.59 2.75
N SER A 7 -14.01 8.01 3.94
CA SER A 7 -12.91 8.37 4.84
C SER A 7 -11.59 8.33 4.08
N ALA A 8 -10.63 9.21 4.41
CA ALA A 8 -9.32 9.21 3.78
C ALA A 8 -8.65 7.82 3.84
N GLU A 9 -8.87 7.07 4.93
CA GLU A 9 -8.42 5.68 5.09
C GLU A 9 -9.07 4.74 4.06
N ALA A 10 -10.37 4.87 3.82
CA ALA A 10 -11.08 4.02 2.87
C ALA A 10 -10.64 4.29 1.42
N ARG A 11 -10.37 5.55 1.05
CA ARG A 11 -9.77 5.89 -0.26
C ARG A 11 -8.35 5.35 -0.40
N ALA A 12 -7.55 5.44 0.66
CA ALA A 12 -6.20 4.86 0.66
C ALA A 12 -6.25 3.33 0.51
N LEU A 13 -7.21 2.67 1.18
CA LEU A 13 -7.42 1.23 1.03
C LEU A 13 -7.89 0.85 -0.38
N GLU A 14 -8.79 1.62 -0.99
CA GLU A 14 -9.18 1.44 -2.39
C GLU A 14 -7.98 1.52 -3.33
N ARG A 15 -7.05 2.46 -3.10
CA ARG A 15 -5.81 2.57 -3.87
C ARG A 15 -4.92 1.33 -3.70
N VAL A 16 -4.75 0.82 -2.47
CA VAL A 16 -4.00 -0.42 -2.21
C VAL A 16 -4.60 -1.59 -2.99
N VAL A 17 -5.93 -1.74 -2.98
CA VAL A 17 -6.61 -2.81 -3.71
C VAL A 17 -6.42 -2.66 -5.22
N SER A 18 -6.48 -1.44 -5.76
CA SER A 18 -6.23 -1.19 -7.18
C SER A 18 -4.81 -1.57 -7.58
N ALA A 19 -3.81 -1.12 -6.84
CA ALA A 19 -2.40 -1.43 -7.12
C ALA A 19 -2.12 -2.94 -7.02
N ALA A 20 -2.72 -3.64 -6.05
CA ALA A 20 -2.59 -5.09 -5.93
C ALA A 20 -3.16 -5.84 -7.15
N ARG A 21 -4.26 -5.36 -7.74
CA ARG A 21 -4.82 -5.92 -8.97
C ARG A 21 -3.89 -5.70 -10.16
N GLU A 22 -3.22 -4.56 -10.24
CA GLU A 22 -2.25 -4.28 -11.30
C GLU A 22 -1.02 -5.19 -11.21
N VAL A 23 -0.50 -5.42 -9.99
CA VAL A 23 0.57 -6.40 -9.74
C VAL A 23 0.14 -7.79 -10.22
N GLN A 24 -1.07 -8.24 -9.83
CA GLN A 24 -1.60 -9.53 -10.26
C GLN A 24 -1.72 -9.62 -11.79
N ALA A 25 -2.23 -8.58 -12.44
CA ALA A 25 -2.36 -8.56 -13.90
C ALA A 25 -1.00 -8.59 -14.60
N ALA A 26 0.01 -7.89 -14.08
CA ALA A 26 1.36 -7.94 -14.61
C ALA A 26 2.03 -9.31 -14.40
N SER A 27 1.82 -9.96 -13.25
CA SER A 27 2.29 -11.34 -12.99
C SER A 27 1.67 -12.33 -13.97
N LEU A 28 0.36 -12.29 -14.19
CA LEU A 28 -0.32 -13.19 -15.12
C LEU A 28 0.20 -13.05 -16.56
N ARG A 29 0.59 -11.84 -16.98
CA ARG A 29 1.22 -11.61 -18.29
C ARG A 29 2.60 -12.27 -18.37
N LEU A 30 3.42 -12.14 -17.32
CA LEU A 30 4.71 -12.79 -17.25
C LEU A 30 4.56 -14.33 -17.26
N GLU A 31 3.62 -14.87 -16.48
CA GLU A 31 3.33 -16.31 -16.44
C GLU A 31 2.90 -16.84 -17.80
N ALA A 32 1.98 -16.14 -18.49
CA ALA A 32 1.55 -16.50 -19.84
C ALA A 32 2.73 -16.53 -20.82
N ARG A 33 3.63 -15.55 -20.73
CA ARG A 33 4.81 -15.47 -21.61
C ARG A 33 5.74 -16.65 -21.44
N TYR A 34 6.04 -17.02 -20.19
CA TYR A 34 6.84 -18.21 -19.89
C TYR A 34 6.16 -19.52 -20.28
N ALA A 35 4.82 -19.57 -20.28
CA ALA A 35 4.06 -20.73 -20.71
C ALA A 35 4.07 -20.90 -22.24
N GLU A 36 4.10 -19.80 -23.00
CA GLU A 36 4.14 -19.81 -24.47
C GLU A 36 5.53 -20.19 -25.01
N ASP A 37 6.60 -19.61 -24.44
CA ASP A 37 7.98 -19.97 -24.78
C ASP A 37 8.85 -19.96 -23.51
N PRO A 38 9.18 -21.14 -22.95
CA PRO A 38 10.01 -21.25 -21.75
C PRO A 38 11.45 -20.76 -21.94
N HIS A 39 11.91 -20.62 -23.18
CA HIS A 39 13.26 -20.18 -23.51
C HIS A 39 13.32 -18.69 -23.90
N GLU A 40 12.18 -18.07 -24.17
CA GLU A 40 12.11 -16.65 -24.48
C GLU A 40 12.03 -15.85 -23.17
N GLN A 41 13.04 -15.01 -22.92
CA GLN A 41 13.01 -14.13 -21.75
C GLN A 41 11.88 -13.11 -21.91
N PRO A 42 11.11 -12.82 -20.84
CA PRO A 42 10.17 -11.72 -20.86
C PRO A 42 10.92 -10.45 -21.24
N SER A 43 10.27 -9.62 -22.05
CA SER A 43 10.88 -8.39 -22.50
C SER A 43 11.20 -7.50 -21.29
N THR A 44 12.29 -6.74 -21.39
CA THR A 44 12.65 -5.71 -20.39
C THR A 44 11.46 -4.79 -20.06
N LEU A 45 10.58 -4.57 -21.05
CA LEU A 45 9.35 -3.80 -20.88
C LEU A 45 8.35 -4.47 -19.92
N GLU A 46 8.09 -5.77 -20.07
CA GLU A 46 7.17 -6.51 -19.18
C GLU A 46 7.68 -6.55 -17.75
N LEU A 47 8.99 -6.75 -17.57
CA LEU A 47 9.64 -6.67 -16.25
C LEU A 47 9.54 -5.27 -15.66
N ALA A 48 9.72 -4.21 -16.47
CA ALA A 48 9.57 -2.83 -16.01
C ALA A 48 8.13 -2.51 -15.60
N ILE A 49 7.13 -3.02 -16.32
CA ILE A 49 5.71 -2.87 -15.97
C ILE A 49 5.40 -3.55 -14.64
N PHE A 50 5.89 -4.78 -14.45
CA PHE A 50 5.72 -5.50 -13.19
C PHE A 50 6.39 -4.76 -12.01
N ALA A 51 7.62 -4.29 -12.20
CA ALA A 51 8.34 -3.51 -11.18
C ALA A 51 7.61 -2.20 -10.84
N ALA A 52 7.07 -1.50 -11.84
CA ALA A 52 6.29 -0.29 -11.63
C ALA A 52 5.01 -0.55 -10.81
N ALA A 53 4.27 -1.63 -11.12
CA ALA A 53 3.09 -2.01 -10.37
C ALA A 53 3.42 -2.36 -8.89
N MET A 54 4.54 -3.06 -8.66
CA MET A 54 5.03 -3.39 -7.32
C MET A 54 5.40 -2.12 -6.52
N GLN A 55 6.01 -1.14 -7.18
CA GLN A 55 6.34 0.15 -6.55
C GLN A 55 5.07 0.92 -6.18
N GLU A 56 4.07 0.99 -7.07
CA GLU A 56 2.80 1.66 -6.78
C GLU A 56 2.04 0.98 -5.61
N LEU A 57 2.09 -0.36 -5.52
CA LEU A 57 1.51 -1.08 -4.38
C LEU A 57 2.20 -0.72 -3.06
N LYS A 58 3.53 -0.61 -3.08
CA LYS A 58 4.32 -0.19 -1.92
C LYS A 58 3.93 1.23 -1.50
N ASP A 59 3.90 2.17 -2.44
CA ASP A 59 3.56 3.57 -2.17
C ASP A 59 2.13 3.73 -1.65
N ALA A 60 1.18 2.98 -2.20
CA ALA A 60 -0.20 2.96 -1.72
C ALA A 60 -0.30 2.43 -0.28
N ARG A 61 0.47 1.39 0.05
CA ARG A 61 0.50 0.82 1.39
C ARG A 61 1.13 1.77 2.40
N GLU A 62 2.25 2.41 2.06
CA GLU A 62 2.89 3.41 2.92
C GLU A 62 1.97 4.60 3.17
N ALA A 63 1.23 5.07 2.15
CA ALA A 63 0.25 6.13 2.31
C ALA A 63 -0.91 5.73 3.25
N PHE A 64 -1.36 4.48 3.19
CA PHE A 64 -2.37 3.95 4.11
C PHE A 64 -1.82 3.85 5.54
N ASP A 65 -0.64 3.25 5.72
CA ASP A 65 -0.02 3.06 7.03
C ASP A 65 0.22 4.42 7.72
N ALA A 66 0.64 5.45 6.97
CA ALA A 66 0.78 6.82 7.50
C ALA A 66 -0.55 7.44 8.00
N LEU A 67 -1.70 7.07 7.42
CA LEU A 67 -3.01 7.51 7.92
C LEU A 67 -3.39 6.80 9.21
N VAL A 68 -3.13 5.49 9.29
CA VAL A 68 -3.38 4.69 10.49
C VAL A 68 -2.51 5.17 11.65
N GLU A 69 -1.23 5.44 11.41
CA GLU A 69 -0.33 6.00 12.42
C GLU A 69 -0.81 7.36 12.94
N LYS A 70 -1.25 8.26 12.04
CA LYS A 70 -1.81 9.56 12.45
C LYS A 70 -3.05 9.41 13.32
N ARG A 71 -3.94 8.48 12.97
CA ARG A 71 -5.12 8.18 13.79
C ARG A 71 -4.72 7.67 15.18
N ASP A 72 -3.77 6.74 15.24
CA ASP A 72 -3.30 6.14 16.48
C ASP A 72 -2.53 7.15 17.36
N LEU A 73 -1.83 8.11 16.76
CA LEU A 73 -1.19 9.24 17.45
C LEU A 73 -2.21 10.23 18.02
N ASN A 74 -3.34 10.43 17.35
CA ASN A 74 -4.43 11.28 17.83
C ASN A 74 -5.28 10.60 18.93
N SER A 75 -4.89 9.40 19.37
CA SER A 75 -5.60 8.66 20.39
C SER A 75 -5.35 9.20 21.82
N PRO A 76 -6.40 9.46 22.61
CA PRO A 76 -6.27 10.04 23.96
C PRO A 76 -5.46 9.16 24.92
N TRP A 77 -5.57 7.83 24.80
CA TRP A 77 -4.85 6.90 25.65
C TRP A 77 -3.34 6.80 25.32
N ARG A 78 -2.94 7.08 24.07
CA ARG A 78 -1.51 7.14 23.66
C ARG A 78 -0.82 8.41 24.14
N GLN A 79 -1.52 9.55 24.19
CA GLN A 79 -0.97 10.79 24.75
C GLN A 79 -0.69 10.67 26.25
N SER A 80 -1.61 10.06 26.99
CA SER A 80 -1.44 9.79 28.43
C SER A 80 -0.20 8.93 28.74
N GLN A 81 0.07 7.89 27.94
CA GLN A 81 1.28 7.06 28.11
C GLN A 81 2.59 7.79 27.77
N ARG A 82 2.58 8.67 26.76
CA ARG A 82 3.78 9.45 26.36
C ARG A 82 4.15 10.50 27.41
N SER A 83 3.16 11.14 28.02
CA SER A 83 3.37 12.06 29.14
C SER A 83 3.88 11.36 30.40
N ALA A 84 3.45 10.11 30.66
CA ALA A 84 3.94 9.32 31.79
C ALA A 84 5.42 8.91 31.67
N LEU A 85 5.92 8.69 30.45
CA LEU A 85 7.34 8.38 30.18
C LEU A 85 8.27 9.60 30.34
N CYS A 86 7.76 10.82 30.14
CA CYS A 86 8.52 12.05 30.29
C CYS A 86 8.47 12.67 31.72
N GLY A 87 7.57 12.19 32.59
CA GLY A 87 7.41 12.70 33.96
C GLY A 87 8.34 12.08 35.02
N GLY A 88 9.22 11.17 34.63
CA GLY A 88 10.15 10.48 35.51
C GLY A 88 11.51 11.18 35.65
N THR A 89 11.54 12.41 36.15
CA THR A 89 12.77 13.01 36.70
C THR A 89 12.56 13.29 38.18
N ARG A 90 13.17 12.43 39.00
CA ARG A 90 13.53 12.74 40.38
C ARG A 90 15.03 12.60 40.52
#